data_AF-A0A2I1HJK0-F1
#
_entry.id   AF-A0A2I1HJK0-F1
#
_cell.length_a   1.000
_cell.length_b   1.000
_cell.length_c   1.000
_cell.angle_alpha   90.00
_cell.angle_beta   90.00
_cell.angle_gamma   90.00
#
_symmetry.space_group_name_H-M   'P 1'
#
loop_
_entity.id
_entity.type
_entity.pdbx_description
1 polymer ?
#
loop_
_entity_poly.entity_id
_entity_poly.type
_entity_poly.pdbx_seq_one_letter_code
_entity_poly.pdbx_strand_id
1 'polypeptide(L)'
;MSSKITQVFRKNIFPSHFVNRQVRCLQSPSFMLRNSRSDLFHSSFSRNFSNVKDAESGHKVEAVIQDASKVPEEKLVTSLRELAQRKLFDILKKLKKDPGTPQSATSWKDLWIVIRDNWKQVLGIGILTDILLAFAVIKFSEYRVNLALETGTRPNPKVLEDELIPRPQISETLKKVFQPDERHSYYHVICGEHGTGKTTLTRMEARNVGKGVIYVDIPSDFDNLGEAFGKAINLSFFEDVSITTLLLRKFFSVIGSSSESAISLYKWRRVMKIFRHASEVYTKNKNKPPVIIYDNISRIVNENPKILDILQDDAKDNADQRTYIAVFVSSEGSVPRRMESRSAWSRAKKPVMEIGDLNKEESMEYLIKKRNIKEVDAKKIYDLVGGRIVDLKTVVDDFLAGQSFEVIKQQVLTEVEKKFQSAQLLPNDSHYNVGKSIISNLLKSKELTFLEFKKYFNKAYELNEVLGSNVFAYHPGKNTVTFQSQSIEYYIREYSDMFTK
;
A
#
# COMPACT_ATOMS: atom_id res chain seq x y z
N MET A 1 68.27 27.45 -31.73
CA MET A 1 68.59 26.18 -32.43
C MET A 1 67.44 25.21 -32.13
N SER A 2 66.65 24.73 -33.11
CA SER A 2 67.01 23.83 -34.24
C SER A 2 67.18 22.38 -33.74
N SER A 3 66.48 21.33 -34.23
CA SER A 3 65.40 21.23 -35.23
C SER A 3 64.65 19.87 -35.11
N LYS A 4 63.67 19.59 -36.00
CA LYS A 4 62.83 18.37 -36.18
C LYS A 4 61.64 18.28 -35.19
N ILE A 5 60.35 18.37 -35.56
CA ILE A 5 59.63 18.36 -36.86
C ILE A 5 59.72 17.00 -37.60
N THR A 6 58.64 16.31 -38.03
CA THR A 6 57.16 16.56 -38.02
C THR A 6 56.42 15.38 -37.33
N GLN A 7 55.13 14.99 -37.47
CA GLN A 7 53.92 15.30 -38.30
C GLN A 7 52.65 15.02 -37.41
N VAL A 8 51.54 15.79 -37.44
CA VAL A 8 50.30 15.66 -38.28
C VAL A 8 49.48 14.36 -38.01
N PHE A 9 48.15 14.35 -37.84
CA PHE A 9 47.06 15.24 -38.32
C PHE A 9 46.06 15.70 -37.23
N ARG A 10 45.40 16.86 -37.46
CA ARG A 10 44.12 17.28 -36.84
C ARG A 10 42.95 17.00 -37.80
N LYS A 11 41.76 16.63 -37.29
CA LYS A 11 40.49 17.37 -37.50
C LYS A 11 39.31 16.79 -36.73
N ASN A 12 38.41 17.69 -36.29
CA ASN A 12 37.04 17.35 -35.88
C ASN A 12 36.16 17.11 -37.12
N ILE A 13 35.04 16.40 -36.98
CA ILE A 13 33.73 16.70 -37.58
C ILE A 13 32.66 15.75 -37.00
N PHE A 14 31.58 16.34 -36.47
CA PHE A 14 30.24 15.73 -36.39
C PHE A 14 29.49 16.19 -37.66
N PRO A 15 28.57 15.38 -38.26
CA PRO A 15 27.30 15.11 -37.59
C PRO A 15 26.62 13.75 -37.91
N SER A 16 25.51 13.53 -37.20
CA SER A 16 24.28 12.81 -37.62
C SER A 16 24.37 11.49 -38.40
N HIS A 17 23.84 10.42 -37.79
CA HIS A 17 22.68 9.73 -38.37
C HIS A 17 21.87 9.01 -37.27
N PHE A 18 20.61 9.41 -37.08
CA PHE A 18 19.63 8.64 -36.30
C PHE A 18 19.01 7.57 -37.22
N VAL A 19 18.96 6.31 -36.80
CA VAL A 19 18.24 5.24 -37.49
C VAL A 19 17.43 4.44 -36.48
N ASN A 20 16.11 4.41 -36.64
CA ASN A 20 15.21 3.60 -35.83
C ASN A 20 15.42 2.11 -36.10
N ARG A 21 15.49 1.28 -35.04
CA ARG A 21 15.26 -0.16 -35.17
C ARG A 21 14.55 -0.75 -33.96
N GLN A 22 13.23 -0.63 -33.95
CA GLN A 22 12.38 -1.62 -33.27
C GLN A 22 12.48 -2.99 -33.97
N VAL A 23 11.92 -4.00 -33.29
CA VAL A 23 11.33 -5.27 -33.80
C VAL A 23 12.03 -6.54 -33.29
N ARG A 24 11.26 -7.30 -32.48
CA ARG A 24 11.36 -8.73 -32.13
C ARG A 24 12.65 -9.24 -31.48
N CYS A 25 12.54 -9.59 -30.20
CA CYS A 25 12.96 -10.91 -29.73
C CYS A 25 11.77 -11.61 -29.06
N LEU A 26 11.20 -12.61 -29.73
CA LEU A 26 10.29 -13.59 -29.14
C LEU A 26 11.12 -14.82 -28.78
N GLN A 27 11.50 -14.96 -27.50
CA GLN A 27 12.08 -16.20 -26.98
C GLN A 27 11.52 -16.50 -25.59
N SER A 28 10.80 -17.61 -25.49
CA SER A 28 10.27 -18.17 -24.25
C SER A 28 11.23 -19.23 -23.70
N PRO A 29 11.71 -19.12 -22.45
CA PRO A 29 12.27 -20.26 -21.73
C PRO A 29 11.16 -21.27 -21.44
N SER A 30 11.46 -22.56 -21.59
CA SER A 30 10.51 -23.66 -21.37
C SER A 30 10.19 -23.86 -19.88
N PHE A 31 8.94 -24.18 -19.58
CA PHE A 31 8.57 -24.80 -18.30
C PHE A 31 9.24 -26.18 -18.19
N MET A 32 9.90 -26.45 -17.07
CA MET A 32 10.14 -27.82 -16.61
C MET A 32 9.38 -28.05 -15.31
N LEU A 33 8.36 -28.91 -15.39
CA LEU A 33 7.63 -29.42 -14.24
C LEU A 33 8.50 -30.42 -13.48
N ARG A 34 8.61 -30.25 -12.15
CA ARG A 34 8.95 -31.34 -11.23
C ARG A 34 7.79 -31.57 -10.27
N ASN A 35 7.32 -32.81 -10.23
CA ASN A 35 6.30 -33.24 -9.30
C ASN A 35 6.89 -33.41 -7.89
N SER A 36 6.15 -32.98 -6.88
CA SER A 36 6.01 -33.69 -5.61
C SER A 36 4.53 -33.63 -5.20
N ARG A 37 4.08 -34.61 -4.41
CA ARG A 37 2.65 -34.82 -4.10
C ARG A 37 2.24 -34.18 -2.77
N SER A 38 0.92 -34.16 -2.55
CA SER A 38 0.22 -34.07 -1.26
C SER A 38 0.80 -35.08 -0.23
N ASP A 39 0.64 -34.91 1.08
CA ASP A 39 -0.64 -34.85 1.83
C ASP A 39 -0.45 -34.36 3.29
N LEU A 40 -1.56 -34.28 4.05
CA LEU A 40 -1.67 -33.92 5.47
C LEU A 40 -1.48 -32.40 5.77
N PHE A 41 -2.18 -31.77 6.72
CA PHE A 41 -3.05 -32.28 7.79
C PHE A 41 -4.53 -31.81 7.68
N HIS A 42 -5.39 -32.45 8.47
CA HIS A 42 -6.85 -32.24 8.49
C HIS A 42 -7.33 -31.91 9.92
N SER A 43 -8.37 -31.07 10.05
CA SER A 43 -9.08 -30.78 11.32
C SER A 43 -8.27 -29.96 12.35
N SER A 44 -8.82 -29.29 13.38
CA SER A 44 -10.21 -29.08 13.84
C SER A 44 -10.29 -27.73 14.60
N PHE A 45 -11.41 -26.99 14.49
CA PHE A 45 -12.35 -26.79 15.62
C PHE A 45 -13.49 -25.83 15.25
N SER A 46 -14.72 -26.23 15.60
CA SER A 46 -15.91 -25.38 15.56
C SER A 46 -16.21 -24.78 16.94
N ARG A 47 -16.69 -23.54 16.99
CA ARG A 47 -17.49 -23.00 18.11
C ARG A 47 -18.58 -22.08 17.59
N ASN A 48 -19.84 -22.47 17.82
CA ASN A 48 -21.01 -21.63 17.65
C ASN A 48 -21.44 -21.07 19.00
N PHE A 49 -21.61 -19.76 19.10
CA PHE A 49 -22.44 -19.02 20.07
C PHE A 49 -22.60 -17.59 19.52
N SER A 50 -23.70 -16.86 19.67
CA SER A 50 -25.13 -17.15 19.86
C SER A 50 -25.84 -15.78 19.86
N ASN A 51 -27.10 -15.70 19.42
CA ASN A 51 -27.80 -14.41 19.30
C ASN A 51 -27.89 -13.63 20.63
N VAL A 52 -27.57 -12.35 20.60
CA VAL A 52 -28.17 -11.30 21.44
C VAL A 52 -28.62 -10.16 20.51
N LYS A 53 -29.66 -9.44 20.90
CA LYS A 53 -30.39 -8.47 20.09
C LYS A 53 -30.30 -7.06 20.68
N ASP A 54 -30.67 -6.09 19.86
CA ASP A 54 -31.15 -4.74 20.20
C ASP A 54 -30.17 -3.76 20.89
N ALA A 55 -29.75 -2.73 20.12
CA ALA A 55 -29.87 -1.32 20.52
C ALA A 55 -29.71 -0.42 19.28
N GLU A 56 -30.75 0.34 18.91
CA GLU A 56 -30.69 1.31 17.81
C GLU A 56 -30.15 2.68 18.25
N SER A 57 -29.08 3.17 17.62
CA SER A 57 -28.88 4.62 17.43
C SER A 57 -27.89 4.89 16.29
N GLY A 58 -28.33 5.58 15.23
CA GLY A 58 -27.45 5.94 14.10
C GLY A 58 -28.15 6.23 12.76
N HIS A 59 -29.35 5.70 12.53
CA HIS A 59 -30.10 5.91 11.28
C HIS A 59 -30.65 7.34 11.13
N LYS A 60 -29.78 8.28 10.75
CA LYS A 60 -30.20 9.54 10.09
C LYS A 60 -29.14 10.28 9.25
N VAL A 61 -27.86 9.88 9.27
CA VAL A 61 -26.79 10.60 8.55
C VAL A 61 -26.38 9.90 7.24
N GLU A 62 -26.27 8.57 7.23
CA GLU A 62 -25.71 7.83 6.08
C GLU A 62 -26.65 7.76 4.86
N ALA A 63 -27.97 7.83 5.06
CA ALA A 63 -28.95 7.85 3.98
C ALA A 63 -28.75 9.03 3.00
N VAL A 64 -28.44 10.22 3.55
CA VAL A 64 -28.29 11.46 2.77
C VAL A 64 -27.09 11.40 1.82
N ILE A 65 -26.05 10.62 2.16
CA ILE A 65 -24.86 10.46 1.32
C ILE A 65 -25.05 9.36 0.27
N GLN A 66 -25.81 8.29 0.59
CA GLN A 66 -26.09 7.24 -0.40
C GLN A 66 -27.02 7.72 -1.53
N ASP A 67 -28.12 8.43 -1.23
CA ASP A 67 -29.08 8.83 -2.26
C ASP A 67 -28.50 9.79 -3.30
N ALA A 68 -27.59 10.68 -2.90
CA ALA A 68 -26.90 11.60 -3.80
C ALA A 68 -26.01 10.87 -4.85
N SER A 69 -25.61 9.62 -4.59
CA SER A 69 -24.65 8.88 -5.43
C SER A 69 -25.27 7.95 -6.49
N LYS A 70 -26.49 7.45 -6.26
CA LYS A 70 -27.14 6.43 -7.14
C LYS A 70 -27.83 7.02 -8.37
N VAL A 71 -28.45 8.20 -8.22
CA VAL A 71 -29.36 8.80 -9.22
C VAL A 71 -28.75 9.08 -10.61
N PRO A 72 -27.44 9.41 -10.78
CA PRO A 72 -26.87 9.62 -12.10
C PRO A 72 -26.64 8.32 -12.89
N GLU A 73 -26.14 7.27 -12.25
CA GLU A 73 -25.70 6.04 -12.93
C GLU A 73 -26.89 5.28 -13.53
N GLU A 74 -27.97 5.07 -12.76
CA GLU A 74 -29.18 4.42 -13.26
C GLU A 74 -29.78 5.18 -14.45
N LYS A 75 -29.84 6.52 -14.40
CA LYS A 75 -30.36 7.35 -15.48
C LYS A 75 -29.50 7.29 -16.75
N LEU A 76 -28.17 7.17 -16.61
CA LEU A 76 -27.26 7.06 -17.75
C LEU A 76 -27.33 5.65 -18.37
N VAL A 77 -27.43 4.61 -17.54
CA VAL A 77 -27.65 3.22 -18.00
C VAL A 77 -29.03 3.06 -18.65
N THR A 78 -30.11 3.63 -18.10
CA THR A 78 -31.44 3.56 -18.73
C THR A 78 -31.52 4.37 -20.01
N SER A 79 -30.93 5.56 -20.08
CA SER A 79 -30.93 6.35 -21.32
C SER A 79 -30.06 5.73 -22.43
N LEU A 80 -28.93 5.07 -22.10
CA LEU A 80 -28.18 4.26 -23.07
C LEU A 80 -28.97 3.00 -23.49
N ARG A 81 -29.67 2.34 -22.56
CA ARG A 81 -30.56 1.20 -22.85
C ARG A 81 -31.71 1.60 -23.77
N GLU A 82 -32.34 2.74 -23.51
CA GLU A 82 -33.36 3.32 -24.39
C GLU A 82 -32.78 3.71 -25.76
N LEU A 83 -31.59 4.31 -25.82
CA LEU A 83 -30.95 4.67 -27.10
C LEU A 83 -30.64 3.42 -27.94
N ALA A 84 -30.16 2.36 -27.30
CA ALA A 84 -29.94 1.06 -27.92
C ALA A 84 -31.26 0.42 -28.38
N GLN A 85 -32.31 0.42 -27.54
CA GLN A 85 -33.64 -0.07 -27.89
C GLN A 85 -34.26 0.71 -29.05
N ARG A 86 -34.17 2.05 -29.06
CA ARG A 86 -34.64 2.92 -30.14
C ARG A 86 -33.90 2.62 -31.45
N LYS A 87 -32.56 2.53 -31.44
CA LYS A 87 -31.78 2.12 -32.63
C LYS A 87 -32.14 0.74 -33.14
N LEU A 88 -32.32 -0.24 -32.25
CA LEU A 88 -32.68 -1.61 -32.61
C LEU A 88 -34.11 -1.67 -33.19
N PHE A 89 -35.03 -0.87 -32.65
CA PHE A 89 -36.39 -0.69 -33.18
C PHE A 89 -36.39 0.01 -34.55
N ASP A 90 -35.56 1.04 -34.76
CA ASP A 90 -35.40 1.70 -36.06
C ASP A 90 -34.77 0.78 -37.12
N ILE A 91 -33.87 -0.13 -36.72
CA ILE A 91 -33.32 -1.17 -37.59
C ILE A 91 -34.39 -2.20 -37.95
N LEU A 92 -35.19 -2.68 -36.98
CA LEU A 92 -36.37 -3.52 -37.24
C LEU A 92 -37.38 -2.83 -38.17
N LYS A 93 -37.55 -1.52 -38.03
CA LYS A 93 -38.45 -0.69 -38.85
C LYS A 93 -37.91 -0.42 -40.26
N LYS A 94 -36.58 -0.45 -40.45
CA LYS A 94 -35.93 -0.45 -41.78
C LYS A 94 -35.98 -1.81 -42.45
N LEU A 95 -35.73 -2.90 -41.72
CA LEU A 95 -35.87 -4.28 -42.23
C LEU A 95 -37.30 -4.58 -42.69
N LYS A 96 -38.32 -4.01 -42.02
CA LYS A 96 -39.73 -4.05 -42.47
C LYS A 96 -40.05 -3.25 -43.76
N LYS A 97 -39.07 -2.62 -44.41
CA LYS A 97 -39.26 -1.90 -45.68
C LYS A 97 -38.68 -2.60 -46.92
N ASP A 98 -37.99 -3.74 -46.78
CA ASP A 98 -37.60 -4.53 -47.94
C ASP A 98 -38.83 -5.26 -48.54
N PRO A 99 -39.10 -5.15 -49.85
CA PRO A 99 -40.31 -5.67 -50.49
C PRO A 99 -40.19 -7.19 -50.77
N GLY A 100 -40.08 -8.00 -49.71
CA GLY A 100 -39.78 -9.44 -49.87
C GLY A 100 -40.05 -10.39 -48.68
N THR A 101 -40.72 -9.96 -47.60
CA THR A 101 -41.06 -10.88 -46.47
C THR A 101 -42.49 -10.70 -45.91
N PRO A 102 -43.11 -11.74 -45.33
CA PRO A 102 -44.56 -11.73 -45.04
C PRO A 102 -44.99 -10.87 -43.84
N GLN A 103 -46.22 -10.34 -43.93
CA GLN A 103 -46.82 -9.48 -42.90
C GLN A 103 -47.51 -10.25 -41.75
N SER A 104 -46.77 -10.90 -40.85
CA SER A 104 -47.29 -11.27 -39.50
C SER A 104 -46.25 -11.92 -38.55
N ALA A 105 -45.04 -11.36 -38.44
CA ALA A 105 -44.04 -11.84 -37.48
C ALA A 105 -44.38 -11.44 -36.02
N THR A 106 -45.12 -12.31 -35.32
CA THR A 106 -45.40 -12.22 -33.87
C THR A 106 -44.96 -13.47 -33.09
N SER A 107 -44.21 -14.38 -33.72
CA SER A 107 -43.60 -15.53 -33.03
C SER A 107 -42.16 -15.26 -32.61
N TRP A 108 -41.76 -15.80 -31.46
CA TRP A 108 -40.34 -15.85 -31.04
C TRP A 108 -39.44 -16.56 -32.07
N LYS A 109 -40.02 -17.47 -32.88
CA LYS A 109 -39.31 -18.16 -33.97
C LYS A 109 -38.85 -17.19 -35.07
N ASP A 110 -39.69 -16.20 -35.40
CA ASP A 110 -39.40 -15.22 -36.45
C ASP A 110 -38.32 -14.24 -35.98
N LEU A 111 -38.39 -13.83 -34.71
CA LEU A 111 -37.36 -13.00 -34.08
C LEU A 111 -36.00 -13.71 -34.07
N TRP A 112 -35.97 -15.02 -33.78
CA TRP A 112 -34.77 -15.85 -33.83
C TRP A 112 -34.18 -15.95 -35.24
N ILE A 113 -35.02 -16.10 -36.27
CA ILE A 113 -34.60 -16.09 -37.68
C ILE A 113 -33.95 -14.74 -38.06
N VAL A 114 -34.59 -13.62 -37.73
CA VAL A 114 -34.04 -12.27 -38.00
C VAL A 114 -32.71 -12.04 -37.30
N ILE A 115 -32.56 -12.50 -36.04
CA ILE A 115 -31.30 -12.42 -35.27
C ILE A 115 -30.21 -13.31 -35.87
N ARG A 116 -30.54 -14.55 -36.29
CA ARG A 116 -29.61 -15.49 -36.94
C ARG A 116 -29.08 -14.91 -38.26
N ASP A 117 -29.98 -14.41 -39.10
CA ASP A 117 -29.64 -13.99 -40.46
C ASP A 117 -28.91 -12.64 -40.49
N ASN A 118 -29.15 -11.78 -39.50
CA ASN A 118 -28.44 -10.51 -39.31
C ASN A 118 -27.36 -10.56 -38.21
N TRP A 119 -26.92 -11.74 -37.76
CA TRP A 119 -26.12 -11.85 -36.52
C TRP A 119 -24.84 -11.00 -36.53
N LYS A 120 -24.19 -10.85 -37.70
CA LYS A 120 -23.01 -9.97 -37.88
C LYS A 120 -23.31 -8.50 -37.57
N GLN A 121 -24.48 -7.99 -37.95
CA GLN A 121 -24.91 -6.62 -37.63
C GLN A 121 -25.25 -6.49 -36.15
N VAL A 122 -25.98 -7.47 -35.58
CA VAL A 122 -26.31 -7.51 -34.14
C VAL A 122 -25.04 -7.52 -33.28
N LEU A 123 -24.05 -8.33 -33.66
CA LEU A 123 -22.73 -8.39 -33.02
C LEU A 123 -21.99 -7.06 -33.13
N GLY A 124 -21.98 -6.43 -34.32
CA GLY A 124 -21.37 -5.12 -34.53
C GLY A 124 -22.01 -4.00 -33.70
N ILE A 125 -23.34 -4.04 -33.51
CA ILE A 125 -24.07 -3.11 -32.64
C ILE A 125 -23.72 -3.36 -31.17
N GLY A 126 -23.60 -4.63 -30.74
CA GLY A 126 -23.13 -4.99 -29.41
C GLY A 126 -21.73 -4.43 -29.13
N ILE A 127 -20.76 -4.75 -29.99
CA ILE A 127 -19.37 -4.25 -29.88
C ILE A 127 -19.32 -2.71 -29.86
N LEU A 128 -20.09 -2.02 -30.71
CA LEU A 128 -20.15 -0.56 -30.70
C LEU A 128 -20.77 -0.01 -29.40
N THR A 129 -21.76 -0.68 -28.84
CA THR A 129 -22.41 -0.29 -27.57
C THR A 129 -21.45 -0.49 -26.40
N ASP A 130 -20.71 -1.61 -26.36
CA ASP A 130 -19.68 -1.87 -25.34
C ASP A 130 -18.53 -0.87 -25.41
N ILE A 131 -18.09 -0.48 -26.62
CA ILE A 131 -17.07 0.58 -26.81
C ILE A 131 -17.56 1.94 -26.29
N LEU A 132 -18.81 2.31 -26.60
CA LEU A 132 -19.41 3.56 -26.11
C LEU A 132 -19.59 3.56 -24.59
N LEU A 133 -20.03 2.44 -24.01
CA LEU A 133 -20.15 2.26 -22.56
C LEU A 133 -18.78 2.33 -21.89
N ALA A 134 -17.76 1.65 -22.43
CA ALA A 134 -16.40 1.71 -21.92
C ALA A 134 -15.83 3.14 -21.95
N PHE A 135 -16.07 3.91 -23.02
CA PHE A 135 -15.66 5.30 -23.11
C PHE A 135 -16.38 6.19 -22.08
N ALA A 136 -17.69 6.02 -21.90
CA ALA A 136 -18.46 6.72 -20.88
C ALA A 136 -17.97 6.41 -19.45
N VAL A 137 -17.72 5.13 -19.14
CA VAL A 137 -17.15 4.70 -17.85
C VAL A 137 -15.75 5.27 -17.62
N ILE A 138 -14.90 5.35 -18.66
CA ILE A 138 -13.57 5.99 -18.55
C ILE A 138 -13.72 7.48 -18.23
N LYS A 139 -14.56 8.23 -18.96
CA LYS A 139 -14.77 9.68 -18.72
C LYS A 139 -15.37 9.96 -17.33
N PHE A 140 -16.28 9.10 -16.86
CA PHE A 140 -16.85 9.20 -15.53
C PHE A 140 -15.85 8.84 -14.42
N SER A 141 -14.97 7.86 -14.67
CA SER A 141 -13.85 7.54 -13.79
C SER A 141 -12.88 8.73 -13.68
N GLU A 142 -12.43 9.29 -14.80
CA GLU A 142 -11.59 10.50 -14.83
C GLU A 142 -12.22 11.66 -14.04
N TYR A 143 -13.53 11.90 -14.19
CA TYR A 143 -14.24 12.91 -13.40
C TYR A 143 -14.17 12.64 -11.90
N ARG A 144 -14.43 11.40 -11.44
CA ARG A 144 -14.37 11.05 -10.02
C ARG A 144 -12.96 11.16 -9.44
N VAL A 145 -11.91 10.78 -10.18
CA VAL A 145 -10.52 10.94 -9.72
C VAL A 145 -10.13 12.42 -9.62
N ASN A 146 -10.50 13.24 -10.59
CA ASN A 146 -10.27 14.69 -10.53
C ASN A 146 -11.01 15.33 -9.33
N LEU A 147 -12.24 14.89 -9.02
CA LEU A 147 -12.97 15.33 -7.84
C LEU A 147 -12.25 14.90 -6.54
N ALA A 148 -11.80 13.65 -6.44
CA ALA A 148 -11.04 13.15 -5.29
C ALA A 148 -9.71 13.91 -5.08
N LEU A 149 -9.04 14.32 -6.15
CA LEU A 149 -7.85 15.19 -6.11
C LEU A 149 -8.21 16.61 -5.62
N GLU A 150 -9.30 17.20 -6.09
CA GLU A 150 -9.73 18.55 -5.69
C GLU A 150 -10.21 18.64 -4.23
N THR A 151 -10.80 17.58 -3.67
CA THR A 151 -11.28 17.53 -2.28
C THR A 151 -10.26 16.97 -1.28
N GLY A 152 -9.45 16.00 -1.72
CA GLY A 152 -8.71 15.10 -0.86
C GLY A 152 -9.51 13.89 -0.39
N THR A 153 -8.81 12.82 -0.02
CA THR A 153 -9.38 11.61 0.61
C THR A 153 -9.83 11.81 2.05
N ARG A 154 -9.16 12.71 2.79
CA ARG A 154 -9.49 13.11 4.17
C ARG A 154 -9.78 11.91 5.12
N PRO A 155 -8.86 10.94 5.24
CA PRO A 155 -9.11 9.71 5.99
C PRO A 155 -9.49 9.99 7.44
N ASN A 156 -10.41 9.19 8.00
CA ASN A 156 -10.79 9.34 9.40
C ASN A 156 -9.64 8.87 10.31
N PRO A 157 -9.26 9.64 11.36
CA PRO A 157 -8.39 9.13 12.40
C PRO A 157 -9.02 7.91 13.07
N LYS A 158 -8.19 6.96 13.50
CA LYS A 158 -8.60 5.73 14.21
C LYS A 158 -8.52 5.89 15.74
N VAL A 159 -8.14 7.07 16.23
CA VAL A 159 -7.89 7.39 17.64
C VAL A 159 -8.69 8.65 17.97
N LEU A 160 -9.21 8.72 19.19
CA LEU A 160 -9.95 9.87 19.70
C LEU A 160 -8.99 11.04 20.04
N GLU A 161 -9.49 12.28 20.06
CA GLU A 161 -8.65 13.48 20.25
C GLU A 161 -8.14 13.64 21.70
N ASP A 162 -8.84 13.03 22.67
CA ASP A 162 -8.46 12.96 24.08
C ASP A 162 -7.31 11.97 24.33
N GLU A 163 -7.25 10.84 23.65
CA GLU A 163 -6.09 9.93 23.71
C GLU A 163 -4.84 10.47 22.98
N LEU A 164 -4.98 11.46 22.10
CA LEU A 164 -3.90 11.90 21.21
C LEU A 164 -2.85 12.80 21.89
N ILE A 165 -1.56 12.52 21.63
CA ILE A 165 -0.43 13.40 21.96
C ILE A 165 -0.02 14.23 20.73
N PRO A 166 0.07 15.57 20.85
CA PRO A 166 0.50 16.43 19.74
C PRO A 166 2.02 16.30 19.52
N ARG A 167 2.42 15.91 18.30
CA ARG A 167 3.84 15.84 17.89
C ARG A 167 4.16 16.94 16.86
N PRO A 168 4.23 18.23 17.25
CA PRO A 168 4.13 19.36 16.32
C PRO A 168 5.20 19.37 15.23
N GLN A 169 6.46 19.06 15.57
CA GLN A 169 7.59 19.01 14.63
C GLN A 169 7.40 17.94 13.54
N ILE A 170 6.86 16.77 13.92
CA ILE A 170 6.52 15.69 12.99
C ILE A 170 5.33 16.10 12.13
N SER A 171 4.30 16.71 12.74
CA SER A 171 3.13 17.26 12.03
C SER A 171 3.52 18.29 10.96
N GLU A 172 4.42 19.21 11.28
CA GLU A 172 4.90 20.24 10.34
C GLU A 172 5.70 19.62 9.20
N THR A 173 6.51 18.60 9.50
CA THR A 173 7.27 17.85 8.50
C THR A 173 6.33 17.07 7.56
N LEU A 174 5.31 16.40 8.09
CA LEU A 174 4.26 15.72 7.29
C LEU A 174 3.49 16.72 6.40
N LYS A 175 3.12 17.90 6.93
CA LYS A 175 2.47 18.96 6.15
C LYS A 175 3.32 19.40 4.96
N LYS A 176 4.64 19.53 5.13
CA LYS A 176 5.58 19.85 4.04
C LYS A 176 5.72 18.71 3.03
N VAL A 177 5.70 17.45 3.47
CA VAL A 177 5.69 16.26 2.60
C VAL A 177 4.39 16.17 1.79
N PHE A 178 3.25 16.53 2.38
CA PHE A 178 1.93 16.48 1.73
C PHE A 178 1.58 17.74 0.92
N GLN A 179 2.43 18.77 0.93
CA GLN A 179 2.30 19.99 0.15
C GLN A 179 3.58 20.28 -0.66
N PRO A 180 3.89 19.44 -1.68
CA PRO A 180 5.07 19.62 -2.52
C PRO A 180 5.01 20.92 -3.34
N ASP A 181 6.19 21.43 -3.67
CA ASP A 181 6.38 22.51 -4.64
C ASP A 181 6.30 22.03 -6.10
N GLU A 182 6.21 22.96 -7.05
CA GLU A 182 6.14 22.69 -8.50
C GLU A 182 7.33 21.87 -9.05
N ARG A 183 8.50 21.96 -8.41
CA ARG A 183 9.77 21.38 -8.90
C ARG A 183 10.15 20.09 -8.17
N HIS A 184 9.31 19.66 -7.24
CA HIS A 184 9.47 18.46 -6.45
C HIS A 184 9.65 17.23 -7.35
N SER A 185 10.76 16.50 -7.14
CA SER A 185 11.25 15.48 -8.08
C SER A 185 11.95 14.31 -7.37
N TYR A 186 11.35 13.92 -6.26
CA TYR A 186 11.68 12.77 -5.42
C TYR A 186 10.41 12.27 -4.73
N TYR A 187 10.37 10.98 -4.37
CA TYR A 187 9.32 10.41 -3.51
C TYR A 187 9.81 10.32 -2.06
N HIS A 188 8.89 10.13 -1.12
CA HIS A 188 9.20 10.03 0.31
C HIS A 188 9.02 8.61 0.85
N VAL A 189 9.80 8.29 1.87
CA VAL A 189 9.60 7.11 2.71
C VAL A 189 9.52 7.58 4.16
N ILE A 190 8.51 7.08 4.86
CA ILE A 190 8.26 7.29 6.28
C ILE A 190 8.35 5.93 6.96
N CYS A 191 9.34 5.76 7.83
CA CYS A 191 9.58 4.52 8.57
C CYS A 191 9.51 4.76 10.09
N GLY A 192 9.91 3.74 10.86
CA GLY A 192 9.81 3.69 12.31
C GLY A 192 8.97 2.49 12.75
N GLU A 193 9.23 1.98 13.94
CA GLU A 193 8.76 0.66 14.39
C GLU A 193 7.23 0.50 14.50
N HIS A 194 6.74 -0.74 14.50
CA HIS A 194 5.32 -0.98 14.74
C HIS A 194 4.88 -0.39 16.08
N GLY A 195 3.74 0.30 16.10
CA GLY A 195 3.18 0.93 17.29
C GLY A 195 3.62 2.36 17.60
N THR A 196 4.42 3.03 16.76
CA THR A 196 4.88 4.43 16.97
C THR A 196 3.90 5.54 16.57
N GLY A 197 2.66 5.20 16.21
CA GLY A 197 1.62 6.19 15.84
C GLY A 197 1.67 6.75 14.41
N LYS A 198 2.61 6.30 13.56
CA LYS A 198 2.73 6.67 12.12
C LYS A 198 1.39 6.87 11.41
N THR A 199 0.60 5.81 11.28
CA THR A 199 -0.70 5.81 10.58
C THR A 199 -1.66 6.85 11.14
N THR A 200 -1.66 7.11 12.45
CA THR A 200 -2.51 8.14 13.07
C THR A 200 -2.08 9.54 12.61
N LEU A 201 -0.78 9.86 12.74
CA LEU A 201 -0.22 11.15 12.31
C LEU A 201 -0.37 11.36 10.79
N THR A 202 -0.07 10.34 9.99
CA THR A 202 -0.26 10.34 8.54
C THR A 202 -1.71 10.61 8.14
N ARG A 203 -2.70 9.97 8.79
CA ARG A 203 -4.12 10.22 8.53
C ARG A 203 -4.57 11.62 8.94
N MET A 204 -4.17 12.07 10.13
CA MET A 204 -4.47 13.41 10.60
C MET A 204 -3.96 14.46 9.61
N GLU A 205 -2.70 14.36 9.18
CA GLU A 205 -2.15 15.38 8.28
C GLU A 205 -2.64 15.23 6.83
N ALA A 206 -2.95 14.02 6.37
CA ALA A 206 -3.67 13.83 5.10
C ALA A 206 -5.08 14.44 5.13
N ARG A 207 -5.75 14.45 6.30
CA ARG A 207 -7.05 15.10 6.52
C ARG A 207 -6.95 16.62 6.67
N ASN A 208 -5.95 17.12 7.39
CA ASN A 208 -5.71 18.54 7.61
C ASN A 208 -5.28 19.26 6.32
N VAL A 209 -4.43 18.64 5.51
CA VAL A 209 -4.06 19.14 4.18
C VAL A 209 -5.21 18.92 3.19
N GLY A 210 -5.74 17.70 3.13
CA GLY A 210 -6.86 17.32 2.27
C GLY A 210 -6.55 17.46 0.77
N LYS A 211 -6.70 18.66 0.24
CA LYS A 211 -6.65 18.97 -1.20
C LYS A 211 -5.34 18.49 -1.84
N GLY A 212 -5.47 17.66 -2.87
CA GLY A 212 -4.35 17.03 -3.58
C GLY A 212 -3.78 15.78 -2.90
N VAL A 213 -4.34 15.32 -1.78
CA VAL A 213 -3.82 14.16 -1.03
C VAL A 213 -4.76 12.95 -1.13
N ILE A 214 -4.26 11.89 -1.78
CA ILE A 214 -4.88 10.58 -1.84
C ILE A 214 -4.19 9.64 -0.85
N TYR A 215 -4.94 9.12 0.13
CA TYR A 215 -4.45 8.17 1.12
C TYR A 215 -5.00 6.77 0.84
N VAL A 216 -4.10 5.79 0.70
CA VAL A 216 -4.40 4.37 0.47
C VAL A 216 -3.92 3.56 1.68
N ASP A 217 -4.85 2.90 2.38
CA ASP A 217 -4.52 1.89 3.42
C ASP A 217 -4.30 0.56 2.70
N ILE A 218 -3.05 0.11 2.59
CA ILE A 218 -2.69 -1.08 1.81
C ILE A 218 -3.22 -2.35 2.54
N PRO A 219 -3.95 -3.24 1.86
CA PRO A 219 -4.43 -4.49 2.45
C PRO A 219 -3.29 -5.48 2.70
N SER A 220 -3.57 -6.50 3.52
CA SER A 220 -2.68 -7.65 3.73
C SER A 220 -2.81 -8.76 2.68
N ASP A 221 -3.82 -8.66 1.83
CA ASP A 221 -4.15 -9.58 0.75
C ASP A 221 -4.10 -8.81 -0.58
N PHE A 222 -3.30 -9.33 -1.51
CA PHE A 222 -3.09 -8.76 -2.82
C PHE A 222 -4.33 -8.71 -3.72
N ASP A 223 -5.26 -9.65 -3.60
CA ASP A 223 -6.45 -9.69 -4.47
C ASP A 223 -7.37 -8.50 -4.18
N ASN A 224 -7.31 -7.98 -2.96
CA ASN A 224 -8.00 -6.76 -2.51
C ASN A 224 -7.25 -5.44 -2.82
N LEU A 225 -6.03 -5.48 -3.37
CA LEU A 225 -5.24 -4.27 -3.68
C LEU A 225 -5.95 -3.35 -4.68
N GLY A 226 -6.55 -3.93 -5.73
CA GLY A 226 -7.34 -3.18 -6.71
C GLY A 226 -8.48 -2.40 -6.06
N GLU A 227 -9.24 -3.02 -5.15
CA GLU A 227 -10.36 -2.37 -4.45
C GLU A 227 -9.87 -1.24 -3.54
N ALA A 228 -8.85 -1.48 -2.72
CA ALA A 228 -8.29 -0.48 -1.81
C ALA A 228 -7.85 0.80 -2.55
N PHE A 229 -7.20 0.63 -3.70
CA PHE A 229 -6.85 1.75 -4.59
C PHE A 229 -8.09 2.43 -5.19
N GLY A 230 -9.04 1.68 -5.75
CA GLY A 230 -10.27 2.24 -6.34
C GLY A 230 -11.08 3.04 -5.32
N LYS A 231 -11.24 2.52 -4.10
CA LYS A 231 -11.91 3.18 -2.98
C LYS A 231 -11.24 4.52 -2.61
N ALA A 232 -9.90 4.57 -2.60
CA ALA A 232 -9.16 5.80 -2.31
C ALA A 232 -9.32 6.89 -3.38
N ILE A 233 -9.55 6.54 -4.65
CA ILE A 233 -9.81 7.51 -5.74
C ILE A 233 -11.30 7.64 -6.12
N ASN A 234 -12.21 7.11 -5.29
CA ASN A 234 -13.66 7.07 -5.53
C ASN A 234 -14.05 6.43 -6.89
N LEU A 235 -13.31 5.43 -7.34
CA LEU A 235 -13.54 4.71 -8.58
C LEU A 235 -14.28 3.39 -8.30
N SER A 236 -15.51 3.28 -8.80
CA SER A 236 -16.28 2.03 -8.80
C SER A 236 -15.83 1.14 -9.96
N PHE A 237 -15.45 -0.10 -9.65
CA PHE A 237 -15.14 -1.09 -10.68
C PHE A 237 -16.44 -1.64 -11.28
N PHE A 238 -16.88 -1.02 -12.40
CA PHE A 238 -18.00 -1.52 -13.21
C PHE A 238 -17.80 -2.97 -13.70
N GLU A 239 -16.56 -3.46 -13.60
CA GLU A 239 -16.12 -4.82 -13.84
C GLU A 239 -16.82 -5.87 -12.96
N ASP A 240 -17.21 -5.56 -11.72
CA ASP A 240 -17.79 -6.58 -10.83
C ASP A 240 -19.22 -7.01 -11.20
N VAL A 241 -19.82 -6.37 -12.21
CA VAL A 241 -21.14 -6.69 -12.78
C VAL A 241 -21.07 -7.02 -14.29
N SER A 242 -19.91 -6.85 -14.94
CA SER A 242 -19.83 -6.84 -16.42
C SER A 242 -19.43 -8.19 -17.06
N ILE A 243 -19.86 -8.37 -18.31
CA ILE A 243 -19.46 -9.50 -19.17
C ILE A 243 -17.94 -9.52 -19.39
N THR A 244 -17.25 -8.38 -19.35
CA THR A 244 -15.79 -8.34 -19.53
C THR A 244 -15.05 -9.07 -18.42
N THR A 245 -15.55 -9.06 -17.17
CA THR A 245 -14.95 -9.81 -16.07
C THR A 245 -15.23 -11.31 -16.14
N LEU A 246 -16.41 -11.71 -16.63
CA LEU A 246 -16.69 -13.11 -16.97
C LEU A 246 -15.77 -13.61 -18.09
N LEU A 247 -15.50 -12.79 -19.11
CA LEU A 247 -14.55 -13.09 -20.18
C LEU A 247 -13.10 -13.12 -19.68
N LEU A 248 -12.69 -12.19 -18.81
CA LEU A 248 -11.35 -12.17 -18.19
C LEU A 248 -11.13 -13.37 -17.27
N ARG A 249 -12.08 -13.68 -16.36
CA ARG A 249 -12.04 -14.90 -15.53
C ARG A 249 -11.92 -16.15 -16.39
N LYS A 250 -12.71 -16.26 -17.46
CA LYS A 250 -12.65 -17.40 -18.40
C LYS A 250 -11.31 -17.46 -19.17
N PHE A 251 -10.77 -16.32 -19.59
CA PHE A 251 -9.47 -16.23 -20.27
C PHE A 251 -8.30 -16.61 -19.36
N PHE A 252 -8.24 -16.06 -18.14
CA PHE A 252 -7.22 -16.40 -17.15
C PHE A 252 -7.33 -17.85 -16.65
N SER A 253 -8.54 -18.38 -16.52
CA SER A 253 -8.80 -19.80 -16.22
C SER A 253 -8.26 -20.72 -17.33
N VAL A 254 -8.49 -20.40 -18.62
CA VAL A 254 -7.94 -21.15 -19.77
C VAL A 254 -6.41 -21.07 -19.84
N ILE A 255 -5.80 -20.02 -19.30
CA ILE A 255 -4.34 -19.80 -19.28
C ILE A 255 -3.66 -20.40 -18.03
N GLY A 256 -4.44 -20.92 -17.06
CA GLY A 256 -3.91 -21.60 -15.87
C GLY A 256 -3.35 -20.67 -14.78
N SER A 257 -3.61 -19.37 -14.86
CA SER A 257 -3.32 -18.40 -13.79
C SER A 257 -4.45 -18.34 -12.76
N SER A 258 -4.15 -18.15 -11.47
CA SER A 258 -5.16 -17.84 -10.46
C SER A 258 -5.90 -16.55 -10.83
N SER A 259 -7.20 -16.67 -11.10
CA SER A 259 -7.96 -15.64 -11.83
C SER A 259 -8.02 -14.31 -11.09
N GLU A 260 -8.19 -14.33 -9.78
CA GLU A 260 -8.41 -13.11 -8.99
C GLU A 260 -7.13 -12.27 -8.86
N SER A 261 -5.96 -12.86 -8.61
CA SER A 261 -4.67 -12.11 -8.60
C SER A 261 -4.34 -11.44 -9.95
N ALA A 262 -4.71 -12.07 -11.06
CA ALA A 262 -4.58 -11.48 -12.40
C ALA A 262 -5.58 -10.33 -12.61
N ILE A 263 -6.77 -10.42 -12.02
CA ILE A 263 -7.80 -9.37 -12.04
C ILE A 263 -7.41 -8.20 -11.11
N SER A 264 -6.86 -8.45 -9.92
CA SER A 264 -6.34 -7.39 -9.04
C SER A 264 -5.19 -6.64 -9.71
N LEU A 265 -4.22 -7.35 -10.32
CA LEU A 265 -3.18 -6.74 -11.16
C LEU A 265 -3.75 -5.84 -12.26
N TYR A 266 -4.82 -6.28 -12.93
CA TYR A 266 -5.49 -5.51 -13.98
C TYR A 266 -6.21 -4.27 -13.42
N LYS A 267 -7.04 -4.44 -12.37
CA LYS A 267 -7.76 -3.37 -11.66
C LYS A 267 -6.80 -2.29 -11.16
N TRP A 268 -5.73 -2.70 -10.47
CA TRP A 268 -4.69 -1.80 -9.97
C TRP A 268 -3.96 -1.06 -11.11
N ARG A 269 -3.50 -1.74 -12.17
CA ARG A 269 -2.86 -1.10 -13.33
C ARG A 269 -3.79 -0.10 -14.04
N ARG A 270 -5.09 -0.43 -14.14
CA ARG A 270 -6.11 0.45 -14.70
C ARG A 270 -6.28 1.71 -13.84
N VAL A 271 -6.39 1.56 -12.52
CA VAL A 271 -6.44 2.69 -11.57
C VAL A 271 -5.22 3.58 -11.70
N MET A 272 -4.01 3.02 -11.66
CA MET A 272 -2.77 3.83 -11.74
C MET A 272 -2.67 4.62 -13.04
N LYS A 273 -3.12 4.08 -14.16
CA LYS A 273 -3.17 4.81 -15.43
C LYS A 273 -4.14 6.00 -15.39
N ILE A 274 -5.33 5.82 -14.82
CA ILE A 274 -6.33 6.90 -14.69
C ILE A 274 -5.83 7.96 -13.68
N PHE A 275 -5.25 7.52 -12.56
CA PHE A 275 -4.68 8.39 -11.54
C PHE A 275 -3.52 9.24 -12.07
N ARG A 276 -2.59 8.68 -12.85
CA ARG A 276 -1.51 9.45 -13.47
C ARG A 276 -2.05 10.54 -14.40
N HIS A 277 -3.04 10.21 -15.24
CA HIS A 277 -3.61 11.21 -16.15
C HIS A 277 -4.40 12.32 -15.43
N ALA A 278 -5.16 11.98 -14.39
CA ALA A 278 -5.81 12.98 -13.53
C ALA A 278 -4.76 13.84 -12.78
N SER A 279 -3.61 13.26 -12.41
CA SER A 279 -2.50 13.99 -11.79
C SER A 279 -1.81 14.94 -12.76
N GLU A 280 -1.57 14.56 -14.02
CA GLU A 280 -1.07 15.46 -15.08
C GLU A 280 -1.96 16.71 -15.22
N VAL A 281 -3.28 16.50 -15.25
CA VAL A 281 -4.29 17.58 -15.33
C VAL A 281 -4.30 18.44 -14.07
N TYR A 282 -4.26 17.82 -12.88
CA TYR A 282 -4.19 18.55 -11.61
C TYR A 282 -2.92 19.40 -11.50
N THR A 283 -1.75 18.83 -11.79
CA THR A 283 -0.46 19.53 -11.75
C THR A 283 -0.45 20.74 -12.68
N LYS A 284 -0.95 20.58 -13.91
CA LYS A 284 -1.09 21.69 -14.88
C LYS A 284 -2.08 22.77 -14.41
N ASN A 285 -3.12 22.40 -13.66
CA ASN A 285 -4.17 23.32 -13.22
C ASN A 285 -3.87 24.00 -11.87
N LYS A 286 -2.94 23.46 -11.06
CA LYS A 286 -2.61 23.96 -9.70
C LYS A 286 -1.15 24.39 -9.53
N ASN A 287 -0.31 24.21 -10.54
CA ASN A 287 1.15 24.42 -10.50
C ASN A 287 1.85 23.68 -9.35
N LYS A 288 1.31 22.52 -8.93
CA LYS A 288 1.95 21.62 -7.97
C LYS A 288 1.44 20.18 -8.12
N PRO A 289 2.31 19.17 -7.97
CA PRO A 289 1.89 17.77 -8.04
C PRO A 289 0.94 17.39 -6.89
N PRO A 290 -0.01 16.47 -7.11
CA PRO A 290 -0.73 15.82 -6.03
C PRO A 290 0.16 14.78 -5.33
N VAL A 291 -0.27 14.31 -4.17
CA VAL A 291 0.43 13.34 -3.34
C VAL A 291 -0.42 12.09 -3.17
N ILE A 292 0.19 10.92 -3.39
CA ILE A 292 -0.40 9.63 -3.04
C ILE A 292 0.39 8.96 -1.91
N ILE A 293 -0.32 8.57 -0.86
CA ILE A 293 0.23 7.95 0.34
C ILE A 293 -0.13 6.47 0.35
N TYR A 294 0.88 5.60 0.40
CA TYR A 294 0.75 4.16 0.54
C TYR A 294 1.08 3.77 1.99
N ASP A 295 0.06 3.69 2.85
CA ASP A 295 0.22 3.35 4.26
C ASP A 295 0.09 1.83 4.50
N ASN A 296 0.76 1.31 5.52
CA ASN A 296 0.89 -0.11 5.83
C ASN A 296 1.53 -0.97 4.72
N ILE A 297 2.45 -0.40 3.93
CA ILE A 297 3.05 -1.08 2.77
C ILE A 297 3.79 -2.39 3.11
N SER A 298 4.25 -2.58 4.35
CA SER A 298 4.94 -3.82 4.74
C SER A 298 4.02 -5.06 4.72
N ARG A 299 2.70 -4.88 4.92
CA ARG A 299 1.73 -5.99 4.88
C ARG A 299 1.82 -6.78 3.56
N ILE A 300 1.80 -6.08 2.43
CA ILE A 300 1.77 -6.68 1.10
C ILE A 300 3.15 -7.15 0.61
N VAL A 301 4.22 -6.68 1.26
CA VAL A 301 5.60 -7.08 0.98
C VAL A 301 5.90 -8.49 1.50
N ASN A 302 5.21 -8.91 2.57
CA ASN A 302 5.35 -10.25 3.13
C ASN A 302 4.69 -11.32 2.24
N GLU A 303 3.60 -10.99 1.56
CA GLU A 303 2.95 -11.87 0.58
C GLU A 303 3.63 -11.82 -0.81
N ASN A 304 3.79 -10.62 -1.37
CA ASN A 304 4.29 -10.44 -2.74
C ASN A 304 5.22 -9.21 -2.86
N PRO A 305 6.51 -9.36 -2.49
CA PRO A 305 7.44 -8.24 -2.42
C PRO A 305 7.78 -7.59 -3.77
N LYS A 306 7.36 -8.18 -4.90
CA LYS A 306 7.49 -7.58 -6.23
C LYS A 306 6.59 -6.36 -6.42
N ILE A 307 5.49 -6.24 -5.65
CA ILE A 307 4.57 -5.10 -5.75
C ILE A 307 5.27 -3.81 -5.29
N LEU A 308 6.04 -3.88 -4.20
CA LEU A 308 6.85 -2.75 -3.73
C LEU A 308 7.89 -2.32 -4.76
N ASP A 309 8.58 -3.27 -5.41
CA ASP A 309 9.52 -2.95 -6.50
C ASP A 309 8.84 -2.16 -7.62
N ILE A 310 7.63 -2.59 -8.03
CA ILE A 310 6.88 -1.94 -9.12
C ILE A 310 6.36 -0.56 -8.68
N LEU A 311 5.82 -0.44 -7.46
CA LEU A 311 5.38 0.85 -6.92
C LEU A 311 6.54 1.83 -6.74
N GLN A 312 7.75 1.34 -6.39
CA GLN A 312 8.96 2.16 -6.24
C GLN A 312 9.51 2.60 -7.60
N ASP A 313 9.52 1.71 -8.60
CA ASP A 313 9.89 2.07 -9.99
C ASP A 313 8.93 3.13 -10.55
N ASP A 314 7.62 2.96 -10.35
CA ASP A 314 6.59 3.93 -10.72
C ASP A 314 6.77 5.26 -9.95
N ALA A 315 6.96 5.22 -8.62
CA ALA A 315 7.23 6.41 -7.82
C ALA A 315 8.48 7.19 -8.28
N LYS A 316 9.51 6.49 -8.77
CA LYS A 316 10.70 7.09 -9.38
C LYS A 316 10.36 7.72 -10.74
N ASP A 317 9.69 7.02 -11.63
CA ASP A 317 9.34 7.57 -12.95
C ASP A 317 8.38 8.78 -12.88
N ASN A 318 7.43 8.80 -11.93
CA ASN A 318 6.56 9.95 -11.68
C ASN A 318 7.30 11.12 -10.99
N ALA A 319 8.33 10.84 -10.18
CA ALA A 319 9.22 11.87 -9.63
C ALA A 319 10.15 12.50 -10.70
N ASP A 320 10.59 11.72 -11.70
CA ASP A 320 11.30 12.22 -12.88
C ASP A 320 10.38 13.10 -13.77
N GLN A 321 9.11 12.71 -13.94
CA GLN A 321 8.12 13.40 -14.78
C GLN A 321 7.38 14.54 -14.05
N ARG A 322 7.47 14.62 -12.72
CA ARG A 322 6.70 15.52 -11.82
C ARG A 322 5.17 15.42 -11.97
N THR A 323 4.66 14.24 -12.30
CA THR A 323 3.22 13.97 -12.46
C THR A 323 2.50 13.96 -11.13
N TYR A 324 3.02 13.20 -10.14
CA TYR A 324 2.59 13.16 -8.75
C TYR A 324 3.74 12.72 -7.84
N ILE A 325 3.61 12.96 -6.53
CA ILE A 325 4.59 12.52 -5.50
C ILE A 325 4.05 11.31 -4.73
N ALA A 326 4.85 10.26 -4.62
CA ALA A 326 4.53 9.11 -3.78
C ALA A 326 5.10 9.27 -2.35
N VAL A 327 4.38 8.73 -1.37
CA VAL A 327 4.83 8.61 0.03
C VAL A 327 4.57 7.19 0.50
N PHE A 328 5.62 6.45 0.83
CA PHE A 328 5.51 5.09 1.39
C PHE A 328 5.57 5.16 2.92
N VAL A 329 4.63 4.52 3.62
CA VAL A 329 4.68 4.41 5.10
C VAL A 329 4.79 2.94 5.51
N SER A 330 5.91 2.60 6.16
CA SER A 330 6.24 1.24 6.62
C SER A 330 6.43 1.21 8.14
N SER A 331 6.02 0.11 8.78
CA SER A 331 6.28 -0.16 10.20
C SER A 331 7.54 -0.99 10.48
N GLU A 332 8.30 -1.32 9.45
CA GLU A 332 9.45 -2.23 9.53
C GLU A 332 10.64 -1.70 8.71
N GLY A 333 11.86 -1.96 9.20
CA GLY A 333 13.11 -1.74 8.48
C GLY A 333 13.34 -2.69 7.29
N SER A 334 12.54 -3.76 7.17
CA SER A 334 12.53 -4.70 6.03
C SER A 334 12.30 -3.99 4.70
N VAL A 335 11.32 -3.07 4.66
CA VAL A 335 10.89 -2.31 3.48
C VAL A 335 11.94 -1.30 3.02
N PRO A 336 12.44 -0.35 3.84
CA PRO A 336 13.52 0.55 3.45
C PRO A 336 14.74 -0.19 2.90
N ARG A 337 15.17 -1.28 3.55
CA ARG A 337 16.31 -2.09 3.10
C ARG A 337 16.09 -2.74 1.73
N ARG A 338 14.85 -3.19 1.44
CA ARG A 338 14.49 -3.66 0.09
C ARG A 338 14.55 -2.51 -0.91
N MET A 339 13.94 -1.37 -0.58
CA MET A 339 13.92 -0.17 -1.44
C MET A 339 15.34 0.36 -1.73
N GLU A 340 16.24 0.33 -0.75
CA GLU A 340 17.65 0.72 -0.84
C GLU A 340 18.44 -0.11 -1.87
N SER A 341 18.09 -1.39 -2.03
CA SER A 341 18.76 -2.28 -3.00
C SER A 341 18.40 -1.99 -4.47
N ARG A 342 17.39 -1.12 -4.71
CA ARG A 342 16.84 -0.81 -6.03
C ARG A 342 17.41 0.50 -6.58
N SER A 343 17.64 0.57 -7.89
CA SER A 343 18.10 1.81 -8.55
C SER A 343 17.13 2.99 -8.37
N ALA A 344 15.83 2.70 -8.17
CA ALA A 344 14.81 3.67 -7.82
C ALA A 344 15.06 4.41 -6.48
N TRP A 345 15.94 3.91 -5.59
CA TRP A 345 16.38 4.62 -4.37
C TRP A 345 17.14 5.93 -4.65
N SER A 346 17.57 6.15 -5.90
CA SER A 346 18.11 7.43 -6.36
C SER A 346 17.10 8.58 -6.27
N ARG A 347 15.79 8.28 -6.31
CA ARG A 347 14.69 9.26 -6.19
C ARG A 347 13.98 9.25 -4.84
N ALA A 348 14.47 8.49 -3.85
CA ALA A 348 13.99 8.61 -2.47
C ALA A 348 14.54 9.89 -1.83
N LYS A 349 13.71 10.62 -1.09
CA LYS A 349 14.16 11.72 -0.21
C LYS A 349 15.10 11.16 0.86
N LYS A 350 16.22 11.86 1.07
CA LYS A 350 17.23 11.55 2.08
C LYS A 350 17.44 12.77 3.01
N PRO A 351 17.68 12.56 4.32
CA PRO A 351 17.51 11.29 5.04
C PRO A 351 16.06 10.79 4.98
N VAL A 352 15.86 9.50 5.24
CA VAL A 352 14.51 8.90 5.35
C VAL A 352 13.82 9.51 6.57
N MET A 353 12.52 9.81 6.46
CA MET A 353 11.75 10.34 7.59
C MET A 353 11.42 9.19 8.54
N GLU A 354 11.77 9.32 9.80
CA GLU A 354 11.50 8.29 10.82
C GLU A 354 10.60 8.84 11.93
N ILE A 355 9.54 8.09 12.24
CA ILE A 355 8.62 8.37 13.35
C ILE A 355 8.83 7.24 14.36
N GLY A 356 9.79 7.46 15.26
CA GLY A 356 10.06 6.61 16.41
C GLY A 356 9.09 6.84 17.57
N ASP A 357 9.41 6.23 18.70
CA ASP A 357 8.72 6.32 19.98
C ASP A 357 8.47 7.77 20.44
N LEU A 358 7.55 7.94 21.39
CA LEU A 358 7.43 9.17 22.17
C LEU A 358 8.72 9.43 22.96
N ASN A 359 9.12 10.68 23.14
CA ASN A 359 10.15 11.04 24.11
C ASN A 359 9.60 10.91 25.55
N LYS A 360 10.45 11.10 26.57
CA LYS A 360 10.04 10.90 27.97
C LYS A 360 8.94 11.89 28.37
N GLU A 361 9.01 13.11 27.88
CA GLU A 361 8.08 14.20 28.20
C GLU A 361 6.69 13.95 27.57
N GLU A 362 6.66 13.59 26.28
CA GLU A 362 5.47 13.13 25.54
C GLU A 362 4.83 11.91 26.22
N SER A 363 5.64 10.96 26.70
CA SER A 363 5.17 9.73 27.34
C SER A 363 4.59 9.98 28.74
N MET A 364 5.27 10.78 29.56
CA MET A 364 4.78 11.15 30.89
C MET A 364 3.53 12.05 30.79
N GLU A 365 3.42 12.90 29.76
CA GLU A 365 2.19 13.64 29.47
C GLU A 365 1.01 12.71 29.10
N TYR A 366 1.24 11.68 28.28
CA TYR A 366 0.23 10.65 28.00
C TYR A 366 -0.23 9.95 29.27
N LEU A 367 0.71 9.40 30.04
CA LEU A 367 0.43 8.63 31.25
C LEU A 367 -0.31 9.46 32.30
N ILE A 368 0.17 10.66 32.60
CA ILE A 368 -0.39 11.49 33.68
C ILE A 368 -1.62 12.26 33.21
N LYS A 369 -1.54 13.02 32.09
CA LYS A 369 -2.61 13.96 31.70
C LYS A 369 -3.74 13.31 30.89
N LYS A 370 -3.43 12.36 30.00
CA LYS A 370 -4.46 11.70 29.16
C LYS A 370 -5.03 10.44 29.81
N ARG A 371 -4.19 9.69 30.54
CA ARG A 371 -4.57 8.40 31.15
C ARG A 371 -4.72 8.42 32.68
N ASN A 372 -4.54 9.59 33.32
CA ASN A 372 -4.75 9.82 34.77
C ASN A 372 -3.95 8.89 35.70
N ILE A 373 -2.76 8.45 35.26
CA ILE A 373 -1.87 7.59 36.05
C ILE A 373 -1.01 8.44 36.99
N LYS A 374 -0.88 8.01 38.25
CA LYS A 374 -0.02 8.66 39.25
C LYS A 374 1.44 8.67 38.79
N GLU A 375 2.14 9.78 38.99
CA GLU A 375 3.51 9.99 38.50
C GLU A 375 4.49 8.85 38.88
N VAL A 376 4.37 8.29 40.09
CA VAL A 376 5.20 7.18 40.58
C VAL A 376 5.00 5.91 39.75
N ASP A 377 3.76 5.58 39.39
CA ASP A 377 3.43 4.38 38.64
C ASP A 377 3.64 4.61 37.12
N ALA A 378 3.39 5.82 36.64
CA ALA A 378 3.74 6.26 35.29
C ALA A 378 5.26 6.12 35.03
N LYS A 379 6.12 6.45 36.01
CA LYS A 379 7.58 6.22 35.90
C LYS A 379 7.92 4.73 35.74
N LYS A 380 7.34 3.85 36.56
CA LYS A 380 7.55 2.39 36.45
C LYS A 380 7.14 1.84 35.08
N ILE A 381 5.99 2.30 34.58
CA ILE A 381 5.46 1.92 33.26
C ILE A 381 6.39 2.41 32.15
N TYR A 382 6.82 3.67 32.18
CA TYR A 382 7.78 4.22 31.21
C TYR A 382 9.13 3.49 31.25
N ASP A 383 9.67 3.20 32.44
CA ASP A 383 10.97 2.52 32.56
C ASP A 383 10.91 1.06 32.03
N LEU A 384 9.73 0.42 32.05
CA LEU A 384 9.46 -0.92 31.52
C LEU A 384 9.27 -0.96 29.98
N VAL A 385 8.39 -0.11 29.41
CA VAL A 385 8.04 -0.17 27.96
C VAL A 385 8.47 1.04 27.13
N GLY A 386 8.96 2.10 27.76
CA GLY A 386 9.46 3.30 27.07
C GLY A 386 8.35 4.14 26.44
N GLY A 387 8.66 4.77 25.31
CA GLY A 387 7.76 5.68 24.60
C GLY A 387 6.89 5.04 23.51
N ARG A 388 6.85 3.72 23.42
CA ARG A 388 6.07 3.02 22.39
C ARG A 388 4.58 3.14 22.71
N ILE A 389 3.86 4.01 21.99
CA ILE A 389 2.49 4.39 22.36
C ILE A 389 1.48 3.23 22.36
N VAL A 390 1.67 2.17 21.56
CA VAL A 390 0.86 0.95 21.67
C VAL A 390 1.16 0.19 22.97
N ASP A 391 2.43 -0.10 23.26
CA ASP A 391 2.85 -0.82 24.48
C ASP A 391 2.44 -0.04 25.74
N LEU A 392 2.63 1.29 25.74
CA LEU A 392 2.12 2.20 26.77
C LEU A 392 0.61 2.09 26.94
N LYS A 393 -0.17 2.08 25.85
CA LYS A 393 -1.63 1.94 25.93
C LYS A 393 -2.02 0.60 26.55
N THR A 394 -1.44 -0.52 26.10
CA THR A 394 -1.74 -1.87 26.60
C THR A 394 -1.45 -1.98 28.09
N VAL A 395 -0.22 -1.65 28.52
CA VAL A 395 0.19 -1.70 29.95
C VAL A 395 -0.72 -0.83 30.83
N VAL A 396 -1.19 0.29 30.32
CA VAL A 396 -2.08 1.22 31.06
C VAL A 396 -3.54 0.75 31.05
N ASP A 397 -4.04 0.13 29.98
CA ASP A 397 -5.35 -0.50 29.95
C ASP A 397 -5.40 -1.64 31.00
N ASP A 398 -4.38 -2.50 31.06
CA ASP A 398 -4.28 -3.61 32.01
C ASP A 398 -4.12 -3.14 33.48
N PHE A 399 -3.32 -2.09 33.70
CA PHE A 399 -3.15 -1.49 35.03
C PHE A 399 -4.46 -0.84 35.53
N LEU A 400 -5.21 -0.16 34.64
CA LEU A 400 -6.52 0.42 34.97
C LEU A 400 -7.61 -0.65 35.14
N ALA A 401 -7.48 -1.81 34.51
CA ALA A 401 -8.31 -2.98 34.77
C ALA A 401 -8.00 -3.66 36.12
N GLY A 402 -7.01 -3.16 36.87
CA GLY A 402 -6.66 -3.64 38.21
C GLY A 402 -5.62 -4.76 38.24
N GLN A 403 -4.95 -5.08 37.12
CA GLN A 403 -3.81 -5.99 37.15
C GLN A 403 -2.64 -5.37 37.93
N SER A 404 -1.94 -6.17 38.74
CA SER A 404 -0.78 -5.68 39.47
C SER A 404 0.42 -5.47 38.53
N PHE A 405 1.26 -4.47 38.84
CA PHE A 405 2.41 -4.13 38.00
C PHE A 405 3.34 -5.34 37.75
N GLU A 406 3.54 -6.23 38.74
CA GLU A 406 4.37 -7.42 38.56
C GLU A 406 3.77 -8.44 37.58
N VAL A 407 2.44 -8.59 37.53
CA VAL A 407 1.78 -9.45 36.54
C VAL A 407 1.96 -8.89 35.14
N ILE A 408 1.78 -7.57 34.97
CA ILE A 408 1.96 -6.90 33.67
C ILE A 408 3.45 -6.94 33.25
N LYS A 409 4.38 -6.77 34.19
CA LYS A 409 5.83 -6.93 33.96
C LYS A 409 6.13 -8.32 33.41
N GLN A 410 5.61 -9.38 34.02
CA GLN A 410 5.85 -10.75 33.54
C GLN A 410 5.22 -11.02 32.17
N GLN A 411 4.04 -10.46 31.87
CA GLN A 411 3.44 -10.51 30.53
C GLN A 411 4.35 -9.84 29.48
N VAL A 412 4.84 -8.62 29.75
CA VAL A 412 5.76 -7.90 28.86
C VAL A 412 7.07 -8.68 28.65
N LEU A 413 7.67 -9.22 29.72
CA LEU A 413 8.88 -10.03 29.61
C LEU A 413 8.65 -11.32 28.80
N THR A 414 7.48 -11.96 28.94
CA THR A 414 7.10 -13.16 28.17
C THR A 414 6.99 -12.86 26.66
N GLU A 415 6.37 -11.72 26.28
CA GLU A 415 6.32 -11.32 24.87
C GLU A 415 7.69 -10.91 24.31
N VAL A 416 8.59 -10.39 25.14
CA VAL A 416 10.00 -10.16 24.74
C VAL A 416 10.74 -11.48 24.56
N GLU A 417 10.61 -12.44 25.47
CA GLU A 417 11.26 -13.75 25.34
C GLU A 417 10.87 -14.46 24.05
N LYS A 418 9.59 -14.42 23.66
CA LYS A 418 9.12 -14.94 22.36
C LYS A 418 9.84 -14.31 21.16
N LYS A 419 10.21 -13.03 21.21
CA LYS A 419 11.03 -12.38 20.16
C LYS A 419 12.46 -12.95 20.14
N PHE A 420 13.06 -13.20 21.31
CA PHE A 420 14.39 -13.83 21.39
C PHE A 420 14.37 -15.28 20.88
N GLN A 421 13.38 -16.08 21.26
CA GLN A 421 13.14 -17.43 20.70
C GLN A 421 12.99 -17.36 19.17
N SER A 422 12.15 -16.45 18.66
CA SER A 422 11.93 -16.24 17.23
C SER A 422 13.18 -15.75 16.48
N ALA A 423 14.14 -15.12 17.18
CA ALA A 423 15.40 -14.66 16.62
C ALA A 423 16.52 -15.73 16.70
N GLN A 424 16.26 -16.85 17.37
CA GLN A 424 17.25 -17.86 17.74
C GLN A 424 18.37 -17.27 18.64
N LEU A 425 17.98 -16.51 19.66
CA LEU A 425 18.87 -15.74 20.55
C LEU A 425 18.87 -16.17 22.03
N LEU A 426 18.26 -17.29 22.40
CA LEU A 426 18.38 -17.89 23.74
C LEU A 426 19.54 -18.90 23.81
N PRO A 427 20.00 -19.30 25.01
CA PRO A 427 21.10 -20.27 25.14
C PRO A 427 20.84 -21.57 24.39
N ASN A 428 21.86 -22.03 23.66
CA ASN A 428 21.87 -23.15 22.71
C ASN A 428 21.23 -22.89 21.33
N ASP A 429 20.61 -21.74 21.09
CA ASP A 429 20.10 -21.37 19.76
C ASP A 429 21.22 -21.02 18.76
N SER A 430 20.93 -21.10 17.47
CA SER A 430 21.93 -20.95 16.40
C SER A 430 22.56 -19.56 16.30
N HIS A 431 21.84 -18.49 16.61
CA HIS A 431 22.35 -17.11 16.58
C HIS A 431 22.80 -16.60 17.97
N TYR A 432 22.69 -17.39 19.04
CA TYR A 432 22.95 -16.97 20.43
C TYR A 432 24.30 -16.25 20.62
N ASN A 433 25.42 -16.88 20.23
CA ASN A 433 26.76 -16.30 20.37
C ASN A 433 26.95 -14.99 19.58
N VAL A 434 26.26 -14.89 18.44
CA VAL A 434 26.27 -13.69 17.58
C VAL A 434 25.45 -12.57 18.23
N GLY A 435 24.20 -12.86 18.64
CA GLY A 435 23.34 -11.90 19.32
C GLY A 435 23.92 -11.42 20.65
N LYS A 436 24.50 -12.30 21.46
CA LYS A 436 25.23 -11.95 22.70
C LYS A 436 26.33 -10.92 22.43
N SER A 437 27.07 -11.10 21.33
CA SER A 437 28.12 -10.16 20.91
C SER A 437 27.56 -8.80 20.47
N ILE A 438 26.44 -8.80 19.73
CA ILE A 438 25.71 -7.59 19.31
C ILE A 438 25.15 -6.84 20.53
N ILE A 439 24.49 -7.56 21.45
CA ILE A 439 23.90 -7.07 22.70
C ILE A 439 24.98 -6.42 23.58
N SER A 440 26.11 -7.11 23.80
CA SER A 440 27.28 -6.57 24.52
C SER A 440 27.70 -5.20 23.99
N ASN A 441 27.68 -5.02 22.67
CA ASN A 441 28.12 -3.78 22.05
C ASN A 441 27.03 -2.70 22.12
N LEU A 442 25.76 -3.03 21.84
CA LEU A 442 24.65 -2.09 21.96
C LEU A 442 24.45 -1.57 23.41
N LEU A 443 24.70 -2.40 24.43
CA LEU A 443 24.71 -1.95 25.83
C LEU A 443 25.80 -0.91 26.11
N LYS A 444 26.92 -0.91 25.36
CA LYS A 444 28.06 0.01 25.52
C LYS A 444 27.93 1.26 24.64
N SER A 445 27.49 1.13 23.39
CA SER A 445 27.46 2.22 22.40
C SER A 445 26.08 2.80 22.12
N LYS A 446 25.00 2.18 22.62
CA LYS A 446 23.57 2.45 22.34
C LYS A 446 23.12 2.28 20.90
N GLU A 447 23.94 2.61 19.91
CA GLU A 447 23.73 2.26 18.51
C GLU A 447 24.99 1.64 17.89
N LEU A 448 24.78 0.80 16.87
CA LEU A 448 25.83 0.27 15.98
C LEU A 448 25.61 0.85 14.58
N THR A 449 26.67 1.10 13.80
CA THR A 449 26.45 1.31 12.36
C THR A 449 25.94 0.03 11.72
N PHE A 450 25.11 0.13 10.68
CA PHE A 450 24.62 -1.05 9.97
C PHE A 450 25.75 -1.86 9.31
N LEU A 451 26.90 -1.22 9.01
CA LEU A 451 28.10 -1.91 8.54
C LEU A 451 28.74 -2.77 9.65
N GLU A 452 28.76 -2.31 10.90
CA GLU A 452 29.24 -3.11 12.03
C GLU A 452 28.27 -4.24 12.37
N PHE A 453 26.97 -3.95 12.44
CA PHE A 453 25.93 -4.98 12.60
C PHE A 453 26.03 -6.06 11.50
N LYS A 454 26.31 -5.67 10.25
CA LYS A 454 26.46 -6.62 9.14
C LYS A 454 27.69 -7.53 9.26
N LYS A 455 28.78 -7.12 9.92
CA LYS A 455 29.99 -7.97 10.10
C LYS A 455 29.73 -9.24 10.92
N TYR A 456 28.64 -9.29 11.67
CA TYR A 456 28.25 -10.44 12.48
C TYR A 456 27.64 -11.60 11.69
N PHE A 457 27.25 -11.39 10.43
CA PHE A 457 26.50 -12.35 9.63
C PHE A 457 27.26 -12.73 8.35
N ASN A 458 27.41 -14.02 8.11
CA ASN A 458 28.09 -14.53 6.91
C ASN A 458 27.16 -14.52 5.69
N LYS A 459 25.85 -14.69 5.91
CA LYS A 459 24.85 -14.78 4.84
C LYS A 459 23.75 -13.74 5.03
N ALA A 460 23.24 -13.22 3.92
CA ALA A 460 22.24 -12.16 3.94
C ALA A 460 20.87 -12.58 4.52
N TYR A 461 20.55 -13.88 4.55
CA TYR A 461 19.30 -14.35 5.17
C TYR A 461 19.37 -14.35 6.70
N GLU A 462 20.51 -14.71 7.30
CA GLU A 462 20.73 -14.75 8.76
C GLU A 462 20.48 -13.35 9.36
N LEU A 463 21.04 -12.32 8.69
CA LEU A 463 20.82 -10.91 9.00
C LEU A 463 19.35 -10.47 8.83
N ASN A 464 18.64 -11.01 7.83
CA ASN A 464 17.23 -10.68 7.60
C ASN A 464 16.31 -11.33 8.65
N GLU A 465 16.63 -12.56 9.07
CA GLU A 465 15.90 -13.33 10.08
C GLU A 465 16.00 -12.63 11.44
N VAL A 466 17.22 -12.34 11.91
CA VAL A 466 17.46 -11.69 13.21
C VAL A 466 16.88 -10.26 13.27
N LEU A 467 16.84 -9.52 12.16
CA LEU A 467 16.11 -8.24 12.09
C LEU A 467 14.59 -8.43 12.01
N GLY A 468 14.11 -9.43 11.28
CA GLY A 468 12.68 -9.73 11.11
C GLY A 468 11.99 -10.17 12.40
N SER A 469 12.74 -10.75 13.34
CA SER A 469 12.24 -11.15 14.66
C SER A 469 12.10 -10.00 15.67
N ASN A 470 12.35 -8.75 15.24
CA ASN A 470 12.08 -7.51 16.00
C ASN A 470 12.76 -7.42 17.38
N VAL A 471 13.94 -8.03 17.56
CA VAL A 471 14.82 -7.79 18.72
C VAL A 471 15.68 -6.54 18.50
N PHE A 472 16.08 -6.28 17.26
CA PHE A 472 16.85 -5.09 16.86
C PHE A 472 16.09 -4.29 15.79
N ALA A 473 16.15 -2.95 15.85
CA ALA A 473 15.58 -2.05 14.85
C ALA A 473 16.66 -1.51 13.91
N TYR A 474 16.32 -1.28 12.64
CA TYR A 474 17.19 -0.63 11.65
C TYR A 474 16.66 0.77 11.30
N HIS A 475 17.52 1.78 11.45
CA HIS A 475 17.20 3.20 11.29
C HIS A 475 17.78 3.72 9.96
N PRO A 476 17.06 3.64 8.82
CA PRO A 476 17.59 4.04 7.50
C PRO A 476 17.89 5.56 7.41
N GLY A 477 17.30 6.38 8.29
CA GLY A 477 17.64 7.80 8.39
C GLY A 477 19.07 8.07 8.89
N LYS A 478 19.60 7.16 9.72
CA LYS A 478 20.97 7.20 10.27
C LYS A 478 21.93 6.16 9.68
N ASN A 479 21.38 5.10 9.08
CA ASN A 479 22.07 3.85 8.77
C ASN A 479 22.68 3.16 10.01
N THR A 480 21.96 3.19 11.14
CA THR A 480 22.32 2.53 12.42
C THR A 480 21.33 1.45 12.83
N VAL A 481 21.71 0.65 13.84
CA VAL A 481 20.90 -0.40 14.47
C VAL A 481 20.88 -0.21 15.98
N THR A 482 19.72 -0.42 16.61
CA THR A 482 19.52 -0.36 18.08
C THR A 482 18.65 -1.51 18.58
N PHE A 483 18.36 -1.58 19.88
CA PHE A 483 17.30 -2.45 20.41
C PHE A 483 15.91 -1.97 19.97
N GLN A 484 15.01 -2.89 19.61
CA GLN A 484 13.74 -2.52 18.97
C GLN A 484 12.72 -1.80 19.88
N SER A 485 12.85 -1.95 21.20
CA SER A 485 12.04 -1.28 22.22
C SER A 485 12.77 -1.20 23.57
N GLN A 486 12.34 -0.30 24.44
CA GLN A 486 12.82 -0.21 25.82
C GLN A 486 12.60 -1.53 26.59
N SER A 487 11.51 -2.25 26.32
CA SER A 487 11.21 -3.55 26.94
C SER A 487 12.25 -4.63 26.61
N ILE A 488 12.90 -4.56 25.44
CA ILE A 488 14.03 -5.43 25.10
C ILE A 488 15.28 -5.06 25.89
N GLU A 489 15.62 -3.77 26.04
CA GLU A 489 16.74 -3.36 26.89
C GLU A 489 16.47 -3.69 28.38
N TYR A 490 15.22 -3.59 28.85
CA TYR A 490 14.82 -4.02 30.19
C TYR A 490 15.06 -5.52 30.38
N TYR A 491 14.53 -6.37 29.49
CA TYR A 491 14.70 -7.83 29.53
C TYR A 491 16.19 -8.23 29.57
N ILE A 492 17.01 -7.61 28.72
CA ILE A 492 18.47 -7.86 28.68
C ILE A 492 19.16 -7.50 30.00
N ARG A 493 18.68 -6.49 30.74
CA ARG A 493 19.22 -6.10 32.05
C ARG A 493 18.77 -7.03 33.16
N GLU A 494 17.47 -7.35 33.19
CA GLU A 494 16.86 -8.28 34.16
C GLU A 494 17.53 -9.66 34.09
N TYR A 495 17.71 -10.19 32.87
CA TYR A 495 18.38 -11.46 32.58
C TYR A 495 19.84 -11.25 32.12
N SER A 496 20.54 -10.26 32.68
CA SER A 496 21.91 -9.90 32.28
C SER A 496 22.92 -11.05 32.39
N ASP A 497 22.70 -11.99 33.31
CA ASP A 497 23.48 -13.24 33.43
C ASP A 497 23.43 -14.12 32.17
N MET A 498 22.38 -14.00 31.34
CA MET A 498 22.23 -14.72 30.07
C MET A 498 22.97 -14.06 28.90
N PHE A 499 23.26 -12.75 29.00
CA PHE A 499 23.76 -11.95 27.87
C PHE A 499 25.11 -11.27 28.12
N THR A 500 25.61 -11.25 29.35
CA THR A 500 26.85 -10.53 29.72
C THR A 500 27.93 -11.40 30.38
N LYS A 501 27.56 -12.56 30.93
CA LYS A 501 28.48 -13.66 31.31
C LYS A 501 28.60 -14.61 30.13
#